data_AF-A0A7C2NJ06-F1
#
_entry.id   AF-A0A7C2NJ06-F1
#
_cell.length_a   1.000
_cell.length_b   1.000
_cell.length_c   1.000
_cell.angle_alpha   90.00
_cell.angle_beta   90.00
_cell.angle_gamma   90.00
#
_symmetry.space_group_name_H-M   'P 1'
#
loop_
_entity.id
_entity.type
_entity.pdbx_description
1 polymer ?
#
loop_
_entity_poly.entity_id
_entity_poly.type
_entity_poly.pdbx_seq_one_letter_code
_entity_poly.pdbx_strand_id
1 'polypeptide(L)'
;MPVVAVSKALRDRLGDEGAEDLAKLLSSVEEAAREDTLVVVEERFARRLAETESRLNQRILETEARLDNRVTEEVAKLEVQIARVDSRITEEVAKLELQIARVDNRITEEVTKLRADMSAFKTEIIKWMFLFWIGQLAAVGGLLALLR
;
A
#
# COMPACT_ATOMS: atom_id res chain seq x y z
N MET A 1 -65.02 -2.68 -4.77
CA MET A 1 -65.28 -2.12 -6.10
C MET A 1 -66.21 -0.94 -5.92
N PRO A 2 -65.93 0.23 -6.52
CA PRO A 2 -66.90 1.32 -6.54
C PRO A 2 -68.15 0.80 -7.24
N VAL A 3 -69.30 0.83 -6.58
CA VAL A 3 -70.56 0.49 -7.23
C VAL A 3 -71.00 1.75 -7.95
N VAL A 4 -71.08 1.70 -9.28
CA VAL A 4 -71.57 2.85 -10.04
C VAL A 4 -73.08 2.98 -9.80
N ALA A 5 -73.43 3.80 -8.82
CA ALA A 5 -74.81 4.06 -8.44
C ALA A 5 -75.38 5.20 -9.30
N VAL A 6 -76.40 4.89 -10.10
CA VAL A 6 -77.16 5.90 -10.84
C VAL A 6 -77.99 6.70 -9.83
N SER A 7 -77.94 8.02 -9.95
CA SER A 7 -78.66 8.92 -9.03
C SER A 7 -80.18 8.70 -9.12
N LYS A 8 -80.90 8.90 -8.01
CA LYS A 8 -82.36 8.75 -7.96
C LYS A 8 -83.07 9.58 -9.03
N ALA A 9 -82.61 10.81 -9.25
CA ALA A 9 -83.15 11.72 -10.28
C ALA A 9 -83.01 11.17 -11.72
N LEU A 10 -81.92 10.46 -12.01
CA LEU A 10 -81.72 9.80 -13.31
C LEU A 10 -82.57 8.52 -13.42
N ARG A 11 -82.70 7.75 -12.33
CA ARG A 11 -83.54 6.54 -12.30
C ARG A 11 -85.02 6.83 -12.48
N ASP A 12 -85.54 7.89 -11.85
CA ASP A 12 -86.93 8.35 -12.01
C ASP A 12 -87.26 8.81 -13.45
N ARG A 13 -86.25 9.24 -14.22
CA ARG A 13 -86.39 9.73 -15.62
C ARG A 13 -86.15 8.65 -16.68
N LEU A 14 -85.24 7.71 -16.42
CA LEU A 14 -84.81 6.65 -17.35
C LEU A 14 -85.57 5.32 -17.15
N GLY A 15 -86.30 5.17 -16.04
CA GLY A 15 -86.88 3.89 -15.63
C GLY A 15 -85.82 2.96 -15.02
N ASP A 16 -86.27 1.88 -14.36
CA ASP A 16 -85.39 0.94 -13.66
C ASP A 16 -84.44 0.21 -14.63
N GLU A 17 -84.93 -0.27 -15.77
CA GLU A 17 -84.11 -0.91 -16.82
C GLU A 17 -83.05 0.05 -17.39
N GLY A 18 -83.44 1.28 -17.76
CA GLY A 18 -82.51 2.26 -18.34
C GLY A 18 -81.43 2.71 -17.35
N ALA A 19 -81.76 2.79 -16.05
CA ALA A 19 -80.79 3.06 -15.01
C ALA A 19 -79.84 1.89 -14.75
N GLU A 20 -80.31 0.65 -14.90
CA GLU A 20 -79.47 -0.55 -14.75
C GLU A 20 -78.49 -0.72 -15.93
N ASP A 21 -78.95 -0.48 -17.15
CA ASP A 21 -78.09 -0.53 -18.33
C ASP A 21 -77.07 0.62 -18.34
N LEU A 22 -77.44 1.82 -17.88
CA LEU A 22 -76.48 2.90 -17.67
C LEU A 22 -75.42 2.52 -16.62
N ALA A 23 -75.82 1.89 -15.51
CA ALA A 23 -74.88 1.42 -14.49
C ALA A 23 -73.90 0.37 -15.03
N LYS A 24 -74.38 -0.58 -15.86
CA LYS A 24 -73.54 -1.57 -16.54
C LYS A 24 -72.56 -0.92 -17.51
N LEU A 25 -73.03 0.02 -18.34
CA LEU A 25 -72.18 0.76 -19.27
C LEU A 25 -71.09 1.53 -18.52
N LEU A 26 -71.45 2.28 -17.47
CA LEU A 26 -70.45 3.03 -16.70
C LEU A 26 -69.45 2.11 -15.98
N SER A 27 -69.90 0.97 -15.47
CA SER A 27 -68.99 -0.03 -14.86
C SER A 27 -68.01 -0.59 -15.90
N SER A 28 -68.47 -0.87 -17.12
CA SER A 28 -67.60 -1.34 -18.22
C SER A 28 -66.60 -0.27 -18.67
N VAL A 29 -67.00 1.01 -18.69
CA VAL A 29 -66.12 2.13 -19.02
C VAL A 29 -65.09 2.38 -17.93
N GLU A 30 -65.48 2.26 -16.65
CA GLU A 30 -64.55 2.35 -15.52
C GLU A 30 -63.50 1.24 -15.55
N GLU A 31 -63.93 0.01 -15.84
CA GLU A 31 -63.04 -1.15 -15.94
C GLU A 31 -62.05 -1.01 -17.10
N ALA A 32 -62.52 -0.61 -18.29
CA ALA A 32 -61.67 -0.31 -19.44
C ALA A 32 -60.68 0.83 -19.14
N ALA A 33 -61.14 1.92 -18.50
CA ALA A 33 -60.27 3.03 -18.11
C ALA A 33 -59.22 2.61 -17.07
N ARG A 34 -59.57 1.71 -16.14
CA ARG A 34 -58.63 1.16 -15.17
C ARG A 34 -57.58 0.26 -15.84
N GLU A 35 -57.98 -0.54 -16.82
CA GLU A 35 -57.07 -1.36 -17.60
C GLU A 35 -56.09 -0.49 -18.42
N ASP A 36 -56.60 0.50 -19.15
CA ASP A 36 -55.78 1.45 -19.91
C ASP A 36 -54.79 2.20 -19.00
N THR A 37 -55.23 2.64 -17.83
CA THR A 37 -54.34 3.32 -16.87
C THR A 37 -53.27 2.39 -16.30
N LEU A 38 -53.59 1.11 -16.06
CA LEU A 38 -52.61 0.12 -15.65
C LEU A 38 -51.56 -0.11 -16.74
N VAL A 39 -51.98 -0.27 -18.00
CA VAL A 39 -51.06 -0.42 -19.15
C VAL A 39 -50.10 0.77 -19.24
N VAL A 40 -50.62 2.00 -19.17
CA VAL A 40 -49.78 3.22 -19.23
C VAL A 40 -48.81 3.30 -18.05
N VAL A 41 -49.24 2.90 -16.85
CA VAL A 41 -48.37 2.87 -15.67
C VAL A 41 -47.27 1.82 -15.81
N GLU A 42 -47.61 0.62 -16.30
CA GLU A 42 -46.65 -0.46 -16.54
C GLU A 42 -45.61 -0.05 -17.59
N GLU A 43 -46.02 0.51 -18.72
CA GLU A 43 -45.11 1.01 -19.74
C GLU A 43 -44.18 2.10 -19.20
N ARG A 44 -44.74 3.05 -18.43
CA ARG A 44 -43.94 4.13 -17.83
C ARG A 44 -42.97 3.59 -16.78
N PHE A 45 -43.38 2.60 -16.00
CA PHE A 45 -42.53 1.97 -14.99
C PHE A 45 -41.40 1.19 -15.65
N ALA A 46 -41.70 0.36 -16.65
CA ALA A 46 -40.72 -0.38 -17.43
C ALA A 46 -39.69 0.55 -18.09
N ARG A 47 -40.14 1.67 -18.69
CA ARG A 47 -39.24 2.67 -19.26
C ARG A 47 -38.32 3.28 -18.22
N ARG A 48 -38.85 3.73 -17.08
CA ARG A 48 -38.03 4.33 -16.00
C ARG A 48 -37.05 3.32 -15.39
N LEU A 49 -37.44 2.05 -15.32
CA LEU A 49 -36.57 0.99 -14.84
C LEU A 49 -35.40 0.78 -15.79
N ALA A 50 -35.66 0.63 -17.10
CA ALA A 50 -34.62 0.50 -18.12
C ALA A 50 -33.67 1.72 -18.17
N GLU A 51 -34.20 2.94 -18.04
CA GLU A 51 -33.38 4.15 -17.95
C GLU A 51 -32.50 4.19 -16.69
N THR A 52 -33.02 3.70 -15.56
CA THR A 52 -32.28 3.63 -14.30
C THR A 52 -31.16 2.59 -14.39
N GLU A 53 -31.48 1.41 -14.93
CA GLU A 53 -30.53 0.33 -15.15
C GLU A 53 -29.38 0.77 -16.08
N SER A 54 -29.71 1.41 -17.21
CA SER A 54 -28.73 1.96 -18.14
C SER A 54 -27.81 2.99 -17.47
N ARG A 55 -28.39 3.92 -16.70
CA ARG A 55 -27.59 4.91 -15.94
C ARG A 55 -26.70 4.27 -14.88
N LEU A 56 -27.18 3.24 -14.18
CA LEU A 56 -26.38 2.53 -13.19
C LEU A 56 -25.23 1.79 -13.86
N ASN A 57 -25.49 1.05 -14.94
CA ASN A 57 -24.46 0.35 -15.71
C ASN A 57 -23.39 1.32 -16.23
N GLN A 58 -23.80 2.48 -16.77
CA GLN A 58 -22.86 3.50 -17.21
C GLN A 58 -21.99 4.01 -16.05
N ARG A 59 -22.60 4.33 -14.90
CA ARG A 59 -21.85 4.79 -13.73
C ARG A 59 -20.88 3.72 -13.21
N ILE A 60 -21.27 2.45 -13.23
CA ILE A 60 -20.41 1.33 -12.85
C ILE A 60 -19.19 1.29 -13.76
N LEU A 61 -19.39 1.27 -15.08
CA LEU A 61 -18.30 1.26 -16.06
C LEU A 61 -17.36 2.47 -15.91
N GLU A 62 -17.91 3.65 -15.68
CA GLU A 62 -17.12 4.87 -15.43
C GLU A 62 -16.29 4.74 -14.13
N THR A 63 -16.87 4.19 -13.06
CA THR A 63 -16.15 3.97 -11.81
C THR A 63 -15.08 2.89 -11.92
N GLU A 64 -15.36 1.80 -12.63
CA GLU A 64 -14.39 0.74 -12.90
C GLU A 64 -13.19 1.29 -13.69
N ALA A 65 -13.44 2.01 -14.78
CA ALA A 65 -12.38 2.64 -15.57
C ALA A 65 -11.57 3.65 -14.74
N ARG A 66 -12.22 4.42 -13.87
CA ARG A 66 -11.51 5.36 -12.98
C ARG A 66 -10.65 4.63 -11.95
N LEU A 67 -11.14 3.53 -11.38
CA LEU A 67 -10.38 2.73 -10.43
C LEU A 67 -9.18 2.05 -11.09
N ASP A 68 -9.37 1.49 -12.28
CA ASP A 68 -8.30 0.84 -13.05
C ASP A 68 -7.16 1.81 -13.39
N ASN A 69 -7.52 3.02 -13.84
CA ASN A 69 -6.55 4.10 -14.07
C ASN A 69 -5.79 4.49 -12.80
N ARG A 70 -6.49 4.64 -11.67
CA ARG A 70 -5.85 4.98 -10.38
C ARG A 70 -4.93 3.87 -9.88
N VAL A 71 -5.34 2.61 -10.03
CA VAL A 71 -4.51 1.46 -9.66
C VAL A 71 -3.25 1.45 -10.52
N THR A 72 -3.39 1.61 -11.83
CA THR A 72 -2.25 1.67 -12.76
C THR A 72 -1.28 2.81 -12.41
N GLU A 73 -1.81 4.00 -12.11
CA GLU A 73 -0.98 5.15 -11.72
C GLU A 73 -0.23 4.93 -10.40
N GLU A 74 -0.92 4.40 -9.38
CA GLU A 74 -0.29 4.14 -8.08
C GLU A 74 0.72 3.00 -8.14
N VAL A 75 0.46 1.95 -8.93
CA VAL A 75 1.45 0.89 -9.20
C VAL A 75 2.70 1.48 -9.85
N ALA A 76 2.56 2.30 -10.89
CA ALA A 76 3.71 2.94 -11.54
C ALA A 76 4.50 3.86 -10.58
N LYS A 77 3.82 4.60 -9.70
CA LYS A 77 4.49 5.40 -8.65
C LYS A 77 5.25 4.53 -7.68
N LEU A 78 4.66 3.41 -7.24
CA LEU A 78 5.32 2.47 -6.32
C LEU A 78 6.54 1.83 -6.96
N GLU A 79 6.48 1.42 -8.23
CA GLU A 79 7.63 0.88 -8.97
C GLU A 79 8.79 1.89 -9.00
N VAL A 80 8.51 3.17 -9.27
CA VAL A 80 9.53 4.23 -9.24
C VAL A 80 10.11 4.44 -7.84
N GLN A 81 9.29 4.36 -6.79
CA GLN A 81 9.77 4.49 -5.41
C GLN A 81 10.65 3.31 -5.00
N ILE A 82 10.28 2.09 -5.38
CA ILE A 82 11.07 0.87 -5.14
C ILE A 82 12.43 1.00 -5.83
N ALA A 83 12.45 1.33 -7.13
CA ALA A 83 13.70 1.51 -7.88
C ALA A 83 14.61 2.59 -7.25
N ARG A 84 14.03 3.68 -6.75
CA ARG A 84 14.78 4.73 -6.04
C ARG A 84 15.38 4.21 -4.72
N VAL A 85 14.63 3.43 -3.95
CA VAL A 85 15.12 2.84 -2.70
C VAL A 85 16.24 1.84 -3.00
N ASP A 86 16.09 0.99 -4.01
CA ASP A 86 17.12 0.02 -4.42
C ASP A 86 18.42 0.72 -4.84
N SER A 87 18.34 1.81 -5.59
CA SER A 87 19.51 2.63 -5.95
C SER A 87 20.21 3.18 -4.71
N ARG A 88 19.45 3.73 -3.75
CA ARG A 88 20.00 4.28 -2.50
C ARG A 88 20.64 3.21 -1.63
N ILE A 89 20.02 2.03 -1.54
CA ILE A 89 20.59 0.89 -0.81
C ILE A 89 21.91 0.47 -1.46
N THR A 90 21.94 0.36 -2.79
CA THR A 90 23.15 0.00 -3.53
C THR A 90 24.28 0.99 -3.29
N GLU A 91 23.99 2.30 -3.32
CA GLU A 91 24.98 3.35 -3.03
C GLU A 91 25.51 3.30 -1.59
N GLU A 92 24.62 3.16 -0.60
CA GLU A 92 25.03 3.10 0.80
C GLU A 92 25.83 1.81 1.11
N VAL A 93 25.46 0.67 0.51
CA VAL A 93 26.23 -0.57 0.61
C VAL A 93 27.64 -0.38 0.03
N ALA A 94 27.77 0.17 -1.17
CA ALA A 94 29.09 0.43 -1.78
C ALA A 94 29.94 1.38 -0.92
N LYS A 95 29.33 2.40 -0.32
CA LYS A 95 30.01 3.33 0.59
C LYS A 95 30.48 2.63 1.86
N LEU A 96 29.66 1.76 2.44
CA LEU A 96 30.03 0.96 3.62
C LEU A 96 31.18 0.00 3.30
N GLU A 97 31.15 -0.67 2.15
CA GLU A 97 32.25 -1.52 1.68
C GLU A 97 33.58 -0.75 1.60
N LEU A 98 33.57 0.48 1.05
CA LEU A 98 34.75 1.34 1.02
C LEU A 98 35.22 1.75 2.42
N GLN A 99 34.29 2.01 3.35
CA GLN A 99 34.65 2.35 4.73
C GLN A 99 35.28 1.15 5.45
N ILE A 100 34.73 -0.05 5.27
CA ILE A 100 35.28 -1.30 5.81
C ILE A 100 36.69 -1.51 5.27
N ALA A 101 36.89 -1.43 3.95
CA ALA A 101 38.22 -1.58 3.33
C ALA A 101 39.23 -0.55 3.85
N ARG A 102 38.79 0.69 4.12
CA ARG A 102 39.66 1.72 4.72
C ARG A 102 40.05 1.36 6.15
N VAL A 103 39.10 0.87 6.95
CA VAL A 103 39.36 0.46 8.33
C VAL A 103 40.31 -0.76 8.36
N ASP A 104 40.10 -1.75 7.50
CA ASP A 104 40.97 -2.93 7.39
C ASP A 104 42.41 -2.55 7.04
N ASN A 105 42.59 -1.63 6.09
CA ASN A 105 43.90 -1.11 5.73
C ASN A 105 44.57 -0.39 6.92
N ARG A 106 43.83 0.45 7.65
CA ARG A 106 44.37 1.16 8.82
C ARG A 106 44.74 0.19 9.94
N ILE A 107 43.90 -0.80 10.22
CA ILE A 107 44.20 -1.85 11.21
C ILE A 107 45.46 -2.61 10.80
N THR A 108 45.58 -2.98 9.53
CA THR A 108 46.78 -3.67 9.02
C THR A 108 48.04 -2.82 9.19
N GLU A 109 47.96 -1.53 8.88
CA GLU A 109 49.07 -0.58 9.09
C GLU A 109 49.43 -0.44 10.58
N GLU A 110 48.46 -0.25 11.46
CA GLU A 110 48.69 -0.13 12.90
C GLU A 110 49.28 -1.42 13.50
N VAL A 111 48.80 -2.59 13.08
CA VAL A 111 49.33 -3.90 13.51
C VAL A 111 50.77 -4.10 13.04
N THR A 112 51.09 -3.71 11.80
CA THR A 112 52.46 -3.82 11.27
C THR A 112 53.43 -2.88 11.99
N LYS A 113 53.03 -1.63 12.27
CA LYS A 113 53.80 -0.69 13.09
C LYS A 113 54.03 -1.22 14.51
N LEU A 114 52.96 -1.70 15.17
CA LEU A 114 53.07 -2.26 16.52
C LEU A 114 54.03 -3.46 16.59
N ARG A 115 54.03 -4.33 15.57
CA ARG A 115 54.99 -5.44 15.46
C ARG A 115 56.42 -4.95 15.28
N ALA A 116 56.64 -3.90 14.48
CA ALA A 116 57.95 -3.30 14.28
C ALA A 116 58.48 -2.68 15.58
N ASP A 117 57.65 -1.89 16.26
CA ASP A 117 57.99 -1.27 17.55
C ASP A 117 58.32 -2.32 18.62
N MET A 118 57.54 -3.41 18.68
CA MET A 118 57.82 -4.53 19.58
C MET A 118 59.17 -5.20 19.28
N SER A 119 59.52 -5.37 18.00
CA SER A 119 60.81 -5.92 17.58
C SER A 119 61.98 -5.00 17.95
N ALA A 120 61.80 -3.69 17.76
CA ALA A 120 62.78 -2.68 18.16
C ALA A 120 62.99 -2.70 19.68
N PHE A 121 61.91 -2.66 20.46
CA PHE A 121 61.96 -2.72 21.92
C PHE A 121 62.62 -4.01 22.43
N LYS A 122 62.30 -5.17 21.84
CA LYS A 122 62.97 -6.45 22.17
C LYS A 122 64.48 -6.35 21.92
N THR A 123 64.90 -5.74 20.81
CA THR A 123 66.31 -5.57 20.46
C THR A 123 67.01 -4.64 21.45
N GLU A 124 66.36 -3.55 21.86
CA GLU A 124 66.88 -2.62 22.87
C GLU A 124 67.04 -3.29 24.23
N ILE A 125 66.04 -4.05 24.69
CA ILE A 125 66.13 -4.83 25.93
C ILE A 125 67.35 -5.76 25.87
N ILE A 126 67.54 -6.50 24.77
CA ILE A 126 68.67 -7.42 24.63
C ILE A 126 70.00 -6.67 24.72
N LYS A 127 70.15 -5.51 24.05
CA LYS A 127 71.36 -4.68 24.12
C LYS A 127 71.66 -4.24 25.56
N TRP A 128 70.66 -3.73 26.27
CA TRP A 128 70.80 -3.31 27.66
C TRP A 128 71.13 -4.48 28.59
N MET A 129 70.56 -5.66 28.32
CA MET A 129 70.89 -6.89 29.02
C MET A 129 72.38 -7.19 28.85
N PHE A 130 72.93 -7.23 27.64
CA PHE A 130 74.37 -7.48 27.45
C PHE A 130 75.27 -6.46 28.15
N LEU A 131 74.94 -5.16 28.08
CA LEU A 131 75.71 -4.13 28.75
C LEU A 131 75.74 -4.34 30.27
N PHE A 132 74.58 -4.65 30.85
CA PHE A 132 74.47 -4.99 32.26
C PHE A 132 75.29 -6.22 32.64
N TRP A 133 75.23 -7.28 31.83
CA TRP A 133 75.98 -8.52 32.08
C TRP A 133 77.50 -8.30 32.03
N ILE A 134 78.00 -7.48 31.11
CA ILE A 134 79.43 -7.11 31.06
C ILE A 134 79.85 -6.40 32.35
N GLY A 135 79.03 -5.46 32.83
CA GLY A 135 79.28 -4.77 34.09
C GLY A 135 79.31 -5.71 35.29
N GLN A 136 78.36 -6.64 35.39
CA GLN A 136 78.34 -7.66 36.45
C GLN A 136 79.57 -8.57 36.41
N LEU A 137 79.96 -9.06 35.22
CA LEU A 137 81.16 -9.89 35.06
C LEU A 137 82.43 -9.16 35.45
N ALA A 138 82.56 -7.87 35.09
CA ALA A 138 83.70 -7.05 35.50
C ALA A 138 83.77 -6.86 37.02
N ALA A 139 82.63 -6.61 37.68
CA ALA A 139 82.56 -6.46 39.13
C ALA A 139 82.95 -7.75 39.88
N VAL A 140 82.42 -8.91 39.44
CA VAL A 140 82.75 -10.22 40.03
C VAL A 140 84.22 -10.57 39.79
N GLY A 141 84.73 -10.33 38.57
CA GLY A 141 86.14 -10.55 38.24
C GLY A 141 87.08 -9.67 39.07
N GLY A 142 86.74 -8.41 39.28
CA GLY A 142 87.48 -7.50 40.16
C GLY A 142 87.49 -7.95 41.61
N LEU A 143 86.35 -8.41 42.14
CA LEU A 143 86.25 -8.92 43.51
C LEU A 143 87.09 -10.20 43.71
N LEU A 144 87.05 -11.12 42.74
CA LEU A 144 87.87 -12.35 42.77
C LEU A 144 89.37 -12.04 42.69
N ALA A 145 89.77 -11.02 41.90
CA ALA A 145 91.16 -10.58 41.83
C ALA A 145 91.66 -9.93 43.13
N LEU A 146 90.78 -9.27 43.89
CA LEU A 146 91.10 -8.69 45.20
C LEU A 146 91.19 -9.73 46.34
N LEU A 147 90.53 -10.89 46.18
CA LEU A 147 90.50 -11.97 47.17
C LEU A 147 91.62 -13.01 46.98
N ARG A 148 92.49 -12.83 45.98
CA ARG A 148 93.61 -13.73 45.66
C ARG A 148 94.95 -13.05 45.95
#